data_AF-A0A0R2V8Y9-F1
#
_entry.id   AF-A0A0R2V8Y9-F1
#
_cell.length_a   1.000
_cell.length_b   1.000
_cell.length_c   1.000
_cell.angle_alpha   90.00
_cell.angle_beta   90.00
_cell.angle_gamma   90.00
#
_symmetry.space_group_name_H-M   'P 1'
#
loop_
_entity.id
_entity.type
_entity.pdbx_description
1 polymer ?
#
loop_
_entity_poly.entity_id
_entity_poly.type
_entity_poly.pdbx_seq_one_letter_code
_entity_poly.pdbx_strand_id
1 'polypeptide(L)'
;MKVLSYIFWILIVLIQYPLWFDRGGWINVFDLHQKFEYQNEINQQLEKENDALLAEVNDLKDGTDAIEERARDELGMIKKGEIFFEVIKTKKQE
;
A
#
# COMPACT_ATOMS: atom_id res chain seq x y z
N MET A 1 -9.21 -14.80 64.99
CA MET A 1 -7.93 -14.86 64.24
C MET A 1 -8.07 -15.49 62.85
N LYS A 2 -8.60 -16.71 62.69
CA LYS A 2 -8.65 -17.43 61.40
C LYS A 2 -9.56 -16.78 60.32
N VAL A 3 -10.70 -16.23 60.73
CA VAL A 3 -11.67 -15.59 59.80
C VAL A 3 -11.07 -14.37 59.09
N LEU A 4 -10.26 -13.59 59.80
CA LEU A 4 -9.60 -12.41 59.23
C LEU A 4 -8.59 -12.82 58.14
N SER A 5 -7.88 -13.94 58.34
CA SER A 5 -6.93 -14.48 57.35
C SER A 5 -7.64 -14.94 56.07
N TYR A 6 -8.82 -15.57 56.17
CA TYR A 6 -9.61 -15.94 54.99
C TYR A 6 -10.13 -14.72 54.22
N ILE A 7 -10.55 -13.66 54.92
CA ILE A 7 -10.96 -12.40 54.29
C ILE A 7 -9.80 -11.77 53.51
N PHE A 8 -8.60 -11.72 54.10
CA PHE A 8 -7.41 -11.24 53.39
C PHE A 8 -7.08 -12.09 52.17
N TRP A 9 -7.21 -13.42 52.30
CA TRP A 9 -6.95 -14.32 51.19
C TRP A 9 -7.93 -14.11 50.03
N ILE A 10 -9.23 -13.97 50.34
CA ILE A 10 -10.27 -13.66 49.35
C ILE A 10 -9.98 -12.31 48.70
N LEU A 11 -9.59 -11.30 49.46
CA LEU A 11 -9.29 -9.96 48.96
C LEU A 11 -8.09 -9.97 48.00
N ILE A 12 -7.06 -10.76 48.31
CA ILE A 12 -5.91 -10.96 47.41
C ILE A 12 -6.36 -11.62 46.11
N VAL A 13 -7.14 -12.70 46.17
CA VAL A 13 -7.63 -13.38 44.96
C VAL A 13 -8.52 -12.46 44.11
N LEU A 14 -9.36 -11.63 44.74
CA LEU A 14 -10.22 -10.67 44.06
C LEU A 14 -9.44 -9.60 43.29
N ILE A 15 -8.27 -9.21 43.79
CA ILE A 15 -7.37 -8.25 43.13
C ILE A 15 -6.50 -8.96 42.07
N GLN A 16 -6.07 -10.20 42.32
CA GLN A 16 -5.25 -10.96 41.38
C GLN A 16 -6.04 -11.43 40.15
N TYR A 17 -7.30 -11.83 40.32
CA TYR A 17 -8.14 -12.32 39.22
C TYR A 17 -8.28 -11.35 38.02
N PRO A 18 -8.58 -10.06 38.20
CA PRO A 18 -8.66 -9.12 37.08
C PRO A 18 -7.30 -8.86 36.42
N LEU A 19 -6.17 -9.04 37.11
CA LEU A 19 -4.86 -8.89 36.46
C LEU A 19 -4.57 -10.01 35.44
N TRP A 20 -5.20 -11.17 35.60
CA TRP A 20 -5.02 -12.32 34.72
C TRP A 20 -6.06 -12.34 33.59
N PHE A 21 -7.27 -11.80 33.83
CA PHE A 21 -8.43 -11.91 32.94
C PHE A 21 -9.05 -10.59 32.45
N ASP A 22 -8.72 -9.43 33.02
CA ASP A 22 -9.24 -8.15 32.54
C ASP A 22 -8.48 -7.68 31.29
N ARG A 23 -9.05 -6.72 30.57
CA ARG A 23 -8.79 -6.23 29.21
C ARG A 23 -7.34 -5.90 28.80
N GLY A 24 -6.36 -6.07 29.69
CA GLY A 24 -4.92 -5.97 29.43
C GLY A 24 -4.11 -7.25 29.71
N GLY A 25 -4.76 -8.36 30.11
CA GLY A 25 -4.12 -9.65 30.38
C GLY A 25 -3.75 -10.41 29.09
N TRP A 26 -2.84 -11.38 29.22
CA TRP A 26 -2.17 -12.12 28.12
C TRP A 26 -3.09 -12.65 27.00
N ILE A 27 -4.38 -12.89 27.29
CA ILE A 27 -5.39 -13.31 26.32
C ILE A 27 -5.67 -12.23 25.25
N ASN A 28 -5.65 -10.95 25.63
CA ASN A 28 -5.89 -9.84 24.71
C ASN A 28 -4.69 -9.57 23.79
N VAL A 29 -3.46 -9.86 24.26
CA VAL A 29 -2.25 -9.76 23.43
C VAL A 29 -2.27 -10.81 22.32
N PHE A 30 -2.77 -12.01 22.60
CA PHE A 30 -2.88 -13.06 21.57
C PHE A 30 -3.90 -12.69 20.48
N ASP A 31 -5.07 -12.14 20.86
CA ASP A 31 -6.09 -11.75 19.88
C ASP A 31 -5.70 -10.51 19.07
N LEU A 32 -4.99 -9.56 19.69
CA LEU A 32 -4.50 -8.37 19.00
C LEU A 32 -3.31 -8.68 18.08
N HIS A 33 -2.46 -9.65 18.44
CA HIS A 33 -1.38 -10.12 17.58
C HIS A 33 -1.93 -10.90 16.37
N GLN A 34 -2.96 -11.73 16.58
CA GLN A 34 -3.57 -12.49 15.48
C GLN A 34 -4.27 -11.60 14.44
N LYS A 35 -4.91 -10.50 14.88
CA LYS A 35 -5.49 -9.50 13.96
C LYS A 35 -4.43 -8.69 13.21
N PHE A 36 -3.29 -8.43 13.84
CA PHE A 36 -2.17 -7.73 13.20
C PHE A 36 -1.54 -8.57 12.09
N GLU A 37 -1.28 -9.86 12.35
CA GLU A 37 -0.71 -10.78 11.36
C GLU A 37 -1.63 -10.94 10.13
N TYR A 38 -2.93 -11.16 10.35
CA TYR A 38 -3.89 -11.32 9.26
C TYR A 38 -4.00 -10.07 8.37
N GLN A 39 -4.04 -8.88 8.98
CA GLN A 39 -4.10 -7.63 8.21
C GLN A 39 -2.78 -7.33 7.49
N ASN A 40 -1.64 -7.70 8.07
CA ASN A 40 -0.33 -7.52 7.46
C ASN A 40 -0.15 -8.40 6.22
N GLU A 41 -0.59 -9.66 6.26
CA GLU A 41 -0.56 -10.55 5.08
C GLU A 41 -1.43 -10.00 3.93
N ILE A 42 -2.64 -9.52 4.22
CA ILE A 42 -3.52 -8.91 3.21
C ILE A 42 -2.88 -7.66 2.61
N ASN A 43 -2.32 -6.79 3.45
CA ASN A 43 -1.69 -5.56 2.97
C ASN A 43 -0.48 -5.86 2.09
N GLN A 44 0.35 -6.85 2.44
CA GLN A 44 1.49 -7.27 1.61
C GLN A 44 1.05 -7.85 0.26
N GLN A 45 -0.08 -8.55 0.23
CA GLN A 45 -0.62 -9.07 -1.03
C GLN A 45 -1.15 -7.93 -1.92
N LEU A 46 -1.89 -6.99 -1.35
CA LEU A 46 -2.41 -5.82 -2.07
C LEU A 46 -1.28 -4.90 -2.57
N GLU A 47 -0.21 -4.74 -1.80
CA GLU A 47 0.95 -3.94 -2.21
C GLU A 47 1.63 -4.54 -3.45
N LYS A 48 1.82 -5.86 -3.49
CA LYS A 48 2.38 -6.54 -4.67
C LYS A 48 1.50 -6.42 -5.91
N GLU A 49 0.18 -6.52 -5.75
CA GLU A 49 -0.76 -6.33 -6.86
C GLU A 49 -0.76 -4.89 -7.36
N ASN A 50 -0.68 -3.91 -6.45
CA ASN A 50 -0.58 -2.51 -6.81
C ASN A 50 0.72 -2.19 -7.55
N ASP A 51 1.85 -2.72 -7.10
CA ASP A 51 3.14 -2.57 -7.79
C ASP A 51 3.11 -3.15 -9.20
N ALA A 52 2.48 -4.31 -9.39
CA ALA A 52 2.30 -4.92 -10.70
C ALA A 52 1.41 -4.06 -11.62
N LEU A 53 0.30 -3.54 -11.10
CA LEU A 53 -0.60 -2.66 -11.85
C LEU A 53 0.07 -1.33 -12.19
N LEU A 54 0.90 -0.77 -11.29
CA LEU A 54 1.66 0.46 -11.56
C LEU A 54 2.70 0.23 -12.66
N ALA A 55 3.36 -0.93 -12.66
CA ALA A 55 4.28 -1.30 -13.73
C ALA A 55 3.53 -1.43 -15.08
N GLU A 56 2.35 -2.06 -15.10
CA GLU A 56 1.52 -2.17 -16.30
C GLU A 56 1.03 -0.81 -16.80
N VAL A 57 0.63 0.09 -15.90
CA VAL A 57 0.23 1.46 -16.26
C VAL A 57 1.39 2.25 -16.85
N ASN A 58 2.60 2.11 -16.29
CA ASN A 58 3.78 2.77 -16.84
C ASN A 58 4.18 2.17 -18.20
N ASP A 59 4.15 0.85 -18.36
CA ASP A 59 4.40 0.18 -19.64
C ASP A 59 3.38 0.58 -20.71
N LEU A 60 2.10 0.71 -20.34
CA LEU A 60 1.05 1.20 -21.24
C LEU A 60 1.26 2.66 -21.65
N LYS A 61 1.73 3.52 -20.73
CA LYS A 61 2.05 4.92 -21.04
C LYS A 61 3.25 5.04 -21.96
N ASP A 62 4.36 4.40 -21.60
CA ASP A 62 5.60 4.40 -22.38
C ASP A 62 5.39 3.70 -23.73
N GLY A 63 4.57 2.65 -23.77
CA GLY A 63 4.19 1.93 -24.98
C GLY A 63 3.31 2.77 -25.92
N THR A 64 2.40 3.60 -25.41
CA THR A 64 1.66 4.55 -26.24
C THR A 64 2.53 5.69 -26.75
N ASP A 65 3.46 6.18 -25.93
CA ASP A 65 4.38 7.26 -26.31
C ASP A 65 5.35 6.80 -27.41
N ALA A 66 5.86 5.57 -27.33
CA ALA A 66 6.69 4.97 -28.38
C ALA A 66 5.93 4.77 -29.71
N ILE A 67 4.64 4.44 -29.65
CA ILE A 67 3.78 4.35 -30.85
C ILE A 67 3.48 5.75 -31.40
N GLU A 68 3.28 6.75 -30.54
CA GLU A 68 3.05 8.14 -30.93
C GLU A 68 4.27 8.74 -31.61
N GLU A 69 5.48 8.52 -31.09
CA GLU A 69 6.74 8.95 -31.71
C GLU A 69 6.90 8.33 -33.11
N ARG A 70 6.64 7.02 -33.24
CA ARG A 70 6.69 6.34 -34.54
C ARG A 70 5.63 6.85 -35.52
N ALA A 71 4.41 7.14 -35.06
CA ALA A 71 3.36 7.69 -35.92
C ALA A 71 3.64 9.13 -36.36
N ARG A 72 4.28 9.93 -35.49
CA ARG A 72 4.72 11.30 -35.81
C ARG A 72 5.90 11.28 -36.80
N ASP A 73 6.88 10.41 -36.60
CA ASP A 73 8.10 10.36 -37.42
C ASP A 73 7.93 9.63 -38.75
N GLU A 74 7.26 8.47 -38.79
CA GLU A 74 7.14 7.66 -40.01
C GLU A 74 5.93 8.02 -40.87
N LEU A 75 4.82 8.43 -40.24
CA LEU A 75 3.56 8.67 -40.93
C LEU A 75 3.19 10.16 -41.01
N GLY A 76 3.97 11.04 -40.37
CA GLY A 76 3.68 12.48 -40.32
C GLY A 76 2.32 12.79 -39.68
N MET A 77 1.82 11.90 -38.82
CA MET A 77 0.52 12.06 -38.19
C MET A 77 0.58 13.15 -37.11
N ILE A 78 -0.37 14.09 -37.16
CA ILE A 78 -0.49 15.19 -36.21
C ILE A 78 -1.82 15.08 -35.45
N LYS A 79 -1.82 15.45 -34.17
CA LYS A 79 -3.04 15.38 -33.35
C LYS A 79 -4.00 16.51 -33.76
N LYS A 80 -5.31 16.28 -33.58
CA LYS A 80 -6.34 17.26 -33.94
C LYS A 80 -6.17 18.54 -33.11
N GLY A 81 -5.78 19.65 -33.76
CA GLY A 81 -5.55 20.95 -33.12
C GLY A 81 -4.07 21.31 -32.89
N GLU A 82 -3.13 20.46 -33.28
CA GLU A 82 -1.70 20.79 -33.25
C GLU A 82 -1.25 21.55 -34.51
N ILE A 83 -0.26 22.44 -34.36
CA ILE A 83 0.38 23.18 -35.46
C ILE A 83 1.80 22.63 -35.62
N PHE A 84 2.07 21.96 -36.74
CA PHE A 84 3.37 21.39 -37.06
C PHE A 84 4.27 22.42 -37.74
N PHE A 85 5.49 22.60 -37.23
CA PHE A 85 6.50 23.49 -37.80
C PHE A 85 7.70 22.68 -38.30
N GLU A 86 7.83 22.54 -39.62
CA GLU A 86 9.01 21.93 -40.23
C GLU A 86 10.04 23.03 -40.55
N VAL A 87 11.14 23.06 -39.81
CA VAL A 87 12.22 24.02 -40.04
C VAL A 87 13.12 23.52 -41.16
N ILE A 88 12.74 23.81 -42.40
CA ILE A 88 13.60 23.54 -43.56
C ILE A 88 14.75 24.54 -43.54
N LYS A 89 15.97 24.05 -43.25
CA LYS A 89 17.19 24.86 -43.44
C LYS A 89 17.38 25.10 -44.92
N THR A 90 16.92 26.24 -45.42
CA THR A 90 17.31 26.72 -46.75
C THR A 90 18.83 26.86 -46.77
N LYS A 91 19.50 25.97 -47.50
CA LYS A 91 20.92 26.15 -47.83
C LYS A 91 21.05 27.52 -48.47
N LYS A 92 21.67 28.45 -47.76
CA LYS A 92 22.17 29.71 -48.30
C LYS A 92 23.16 29.31 -49.40
N GLN A 93 22.75 29.49 -50.65
CA GLN A 93 23.60 29.29 -51.81
C GLN A 93 24.73 30.32 -51.71
N GLU A 94 25.96 29.84 -51.55
CA GLU A 94 27.20 30.55 -51.89
C GLU A 94 27.68 30.06 -53.26
#